data_AF-A0A9W8XCC0-F1
#
_entry.id   AF-A0A9W8XCC0-F1
#
_cell.length_a   1.000
_cell.length_b   1.000
_cell.length_c   1.000
_cell.angle_alpha   90.00
_cell.angle_beta   90.00
_cell.angle_gamma   90.00
#
_symmetry.space_group_name_H-M   'P 1'
#
loop_
_entity.id
_entity.type
_entity.pdbx_description
1 polymer ?
#
loop_
_entity_poly.entity_id
_entity_poly.type
_entity_poly.pdbx_seq_one_letter_code
_entity_poly.pdbx_strand_id
1 'polypeptide(L)'
;MKQAVGGVKGGELSTWADLYTEVYQDAFYLWQRINMSDPDYANQKRTFLDHREYIGYTATAGANIRDVIQKDHIDDGLAAQFVREDADCRLFYTKDMIVDVENVWKKAVDVTWEGGKCVNGGLSKRDASNDKRERRKTASAGAKPSVGLKTKRVNVEEETVEKNAAWRIVHGRKAFE
;
A
#
# COMPACT_ATOMS: atom_id res chain seq x y z
N MET A 1 20.68 -11.90 11.72
CA MET A 1 19.34 -11.70 11.14
C MET A 1 19.46 -10.77 9.93
N LYS A 2 18.64 -10.96 8.88
CA LYS A 2 18.72 -10.19 7.63
C LYS A 2 17.29 -9.84 7.19
N GLN A 3 17.07 -8.56 6.91
CA GLN A 3 15.80 -8.02 6.43
C GLN A 3 15.42 -8.63 5.08
N ALA A 4 14.11 -8.77 4.83
CA ALA A 4 13.59 -9.07 3.49
C ALA A 4 14.00 -7.98 2.48
N VAL A 5 13.97 -8.29 1.18
CA VAL A 5 14.48 -7.44 0.09
C VAL A 5 13.96 -5.99 0.21
N GLY A 6 14.80 -5.02 -0.17
CA GLY A 6 14.57 -3.58 0.05
C GLY A 6 13.23 -3.08 -0.47
N GLY A 7 12.59 -2.23 0.34
CA GLY A 7 11.25 -1.70 0.12
C GLY A 7 10.40 -1.78 1.39
N VAL A 8 9.20 -1.23 1.32
CA VAL A 8 8.21 -1.30 2.41
C VAL A 8 7.06 -2.18 1.96
N LYS A 9 6.81 -3.27 2.68
CA LYS A 9 5.74 -4.21 2.36
C LYS A 9 4.38 -3.50 2.38
N GLY A 10 3.64 -3.63 1.28
CA GLY A 10 2.32 -3.00 1.14
C GLY A 10 2.35 -1.48 0.98
N GLY A 11 3.54 -0.89 0.77
CA GLY A 11 3.67 0.53 0.49
C GLY A 11 3.28 0.90 -0.93
N GLU A 12 2.90 2.15 -1.11
CA GLU A 12 2.65 2.74 -2.41
C GLU A 12 3.96 2.79 -3.23
N LEU A 13 3.85 2.58 -4.54
CA LEU A 13 4.90 2.90 -5.49
C LEU A 13 4.34 3.92 -6.46
N SER A 14 4.65 5.20 -6.24
CA SER A 14 4.27 6.26 -7.16
C SER A 14 5.26 6.25 -8.32
N THR A 15 4.78 5.98 -9.53
CA THR A 15 5.65 5.98 -10.71
C THR A 15 6.04 7.41 -11.06
N TRP A 16 7.09 7.55 -11.87
CA TRP A 16 7.47 8.86 -12.37
C TRP A 16 6.35 9.51 -13.22
N ALA A 17 5.53 8.71 -13.89
CA ALA A 17 4.35 9.21 -14.62
C ALA A 17 3.28 9.76 -13.66
N ASP A 18 3.03 9.07 -12.55
CA ASP A 18 2.09 9.54 -11.52
C ASP A 18 2.61 10.83 -10.88
N LEU A 19 3.86 10.82 -10.43
CA LEU A 19 4.50 11.99 -9.81
C LEU A 19 4.51 13.20 -10.74
N TYR A 20 4.82 13.01 -12.02
CA TYR A 20 4.80 14.09 -13.00
C TYR A 20 3.39 14.65 -13.18
N THR A 21 2.38 13.79 -13.23
CA THR A 21 0.98 14.22 -13.37
C THR A 21 0.51 15.01 -12.16
N GLU A 22 0.81 14.52 -10.95
CA GLU A 22 0.48 15.21 -9.70
C GLU A 22 1.19 16.57 -9.61
N VAL A 23 2.51 16.63 -9.87
CA VAL A 23 3.26 17.90 -9.85
C VAL A 23 2.76 18.88 -10.93
N TYR A 24 2.35 18.38 -12.11
CA TYR A 24 1.74 19.23 -13.15
C TYR A 24 0.40 19.80 -12.69
N GLN A 25 -0.45 18.96 -12.10
CA GLN A 25 -1.76 19.37 -11.60
C GLN A 25 -1.62 20.37 -10.46
N ASP A 26 -0.70 20.12 -9.52
CA ASP A 26 -0.40 21.03 -8.42
C ASP A 26 0.16 22.37 -8.91
N ALA A 27 1.15 22.38 -9.81
CA ALA A 27 1.70 23.62 -10.35
C ALA A 27 0.63 24.48 -11.05
N PHE A 28 -0.24 23.83 -11.83
CA PHE A 28 -1.37 24.49 -12.48
C PHE A 28 -2.42 24.97 -11.48
N TYR A 29 -2.76 24.14 -10.49
CA TYR A 29 -3.69 24.49 -9.42
C TYR A 29 -3.17 25.69 -8.63
N LEU A 30 -1.89 25.68 -8.24
CA LEU A 30 -1.29 26.75 -7.45
C LEU A 30 -1.26 28.08 -8.24
N TRP A 31 -0.94 28.02 -9.54
CA TRP A 31 -0.94 29.20 -10.41
C TRP A 31 -2.34 29.81 -10.54
N GLN A 32 -3.38 28.99 -10.75
CA GLN A 32 -4.74 29.48 -10.94
C GLN A 32 -5.49 29.85 -9.65
N ARG A 33 -5.24 29.14 -8.55
CA ARG A 33 -6.08 29.21 -7.33
C ARG A 33 -5.49 30.04 -6.21
N ILE A 34 -4.18 29.98 -6.02
CA ILE A 34 -3.51 30.70 -4.91
C ILE A 34 -2.69 31.89 -5.39
N ASN A 35 -2.86 32.29 -6.66
CA ASN A 35 -2.22 33.46 -7.25
C ASN A 35 -0.68 33.40 -7.15
N MET A 36 -0.12 32.20 -7.34
CA MET A 36 1.33 32.00 -7.41
C MET A 36 1.91 32.87 -8.51
N SER A 37 3.07 33.48 -8.25
CA SER A 37 3.67 34.43 -9.17
C SER A 37 4.17 33.73 -10.46
N ASP A 38 4.13 34.44 -11.58
CA ASP A 38 4.68 33.95 -12.85
C ASP A 38 6.14 33.45 -12.76
N PRO A 39 7.07 34.10 -12.01
CA PRO A 39 8.42 33.57 -11.85
C PRO A 39 8.47 32.27 -11.02
N ASP A 40 7.59 32.08 -10.04
CA ASP A 40 7.51 30.83 -9.28
C ASP A 40 7.00 29.68 -10.16
N TYR A 41 5.97 29.95 -10.96
CA TYR A 41 5.48 28.99 -11.96
C TYR A 41 6.56 28.65 -13.00
N ALA A 42 7.27 29.66 -13.53
CA ALA A 42 8.35 29.44 -14.48
C ALA A 42 9.50 28.62 -13.87
N ASN A 43 9.81 28.83 -12.58
CA ASN A 43 10.81 28.03 -11.87
C ASN A 43 10.35 26.58 -11.71
N GLN A 44 9.12 26.33 -11.23
CA GLN A 44 8.57 24.97 -11.15
C GLN A 44 8.54 24.28 -12.52
N LYS A 45 8.13 25.02 -13.56
CA LYS A 45 8.10 24.53 -14.94
C LYS A 45 9.48 24.09 -15.41
N ARG A 46 10.49 24.95 -15.23
CA ARG A 46 11.87 24.62 -15.63
C ARG A 46 12.46 23.47 -14.82
N THR A 47 12.20 23.39 -13.52
CA THR A 47 12.84 22.42 -12.62
C THR A 47 12.20 21.04 -12.63
N PHE A 48 10.91 20.93 -12.96
CA PHE A 48 10.19 19.65 -12.90
C PHE A 48 9.45 19.30 -14.20
N LEU A 49 8.80 20.28 -14.84
CA LEU A 49 7.86 20.04 -15.93
C LEU A 49 8.55 19.92 -17.30
N ASP A 50 9.57 20.73 -17.57
CA ASP A 50 10.30 20.75 -18.85
C ASP A 50 11.31 19.58 -18.99
N HIS A 51 11.52 18.82 -17.91
CA HIS A 51 12.42 17.64 -17.87
C HIS A 51 11.76 16.35 -18.38
N ARG A 52 10.76 16.47 -19.27
CA ARG A 52 10.03 15.34 -19.88
C ARG A 52 10.96 14.32 -20.56
N GLU A 53 12.15 14.71 -20.98
CA GLU A 53 13.16 13.82 -21.56
C GLU A 53 13.58 12.68 -20.62
N TYR A 54 13.56 12.89 -19.30
CA TYR A 54 13.88 11.86 -18.31
C TYR A 54 12.76 10.81 -18.14
N ILE A 55 11.52 11.15 -18.50
CA ILE A 55 10.35 10.26 -18.39
C ILE A 55 10.49 9.06 -19.34
N GLY A 56 11.06 9.26 -20.53
CA GLY A 56 11.19 8.22 -21.55
C GLY A 56 12.09 7.04 -21.15
N TYR A 57 13.06 7.26 -20.27
CA TYR A 57 14.00 6.23 -19.81
C TYR A 57 13.57 5.56 -18.49
N THR A 58 12.61 6.13 -17.77
CA THR A 58 12.32 5.79 -16.37
C THR A 58 10.84 5.76 -16.01
N ALA A 59 9.93 5.66 -16.98
CA ALA A 59 8.48 5.69 -16.73
C ALA A 59 8.01 4.61 -15.73
N THR A 60 8.74 3.48 -15.60
CA THR A 60 8.49 2.42 -14.61
C THR A 60 9.30 2.56 -13.33
N ALA A 61 10.24 3.51 -13.28
CA ALA A 61 10.87 3.89 -12.03
C ALA A 61 9.83 4.60 -11.16
N GLY A 62 9.87 4.31 -9.87
CA GLY A 62 8.96 4.89 -8.91
C GLY A 62 9.62 5.05 -7.56
N ALA A 63 9.04 5.92 -6.76
CA ALA A 63 9.41 6.12 -5.38
C ALA A 63 8.17 5.98 -4.51
N ASN A 64 8.36 5.51 -3.29
CA ASN A 64 7.34 5.65 -2.27
C ASN A 64 7.50 7.03 -1.62
N ILE A 65 6.47 7.87 -1.69
CA ILE A 65 6.44 9.20 -1.09
C ILE A 65 5.58 9.29 0.18
N ARG A 66 4.94 8.19 0.60
CA ARG A 66 4.04 8.12 1.75
C ARG A 66 4.63 7.24 2.85
N ASP A 67 4.38 7.66 4.09
CA ASP A 67 4.64 6.80 5.24
C ASP A 67 3.58 5.69 5.30
N VAL A 68 4.06 4.46 5.37
CA VAL A 68 3.21 3.28 5.53
C VAL A 68 3.17 2.94 7.01
N ILE A 69 2.05 3.20 7.68
CA ILE A 69 1.88 2.87 9.09
C ILE A 69 1.26 1.47 9.20
N GLN A 70 1.98 0.56 9.86
CA GLN A 70 1.48 -0.79 10.11
C GLN A 70 0.49 -0.81 11.27
N LYS A 71 -0.32 -1.86 11.35
CA LYS A 71 -1.41 -1.97 12.32
C LYS A 71 -0.94 -1.93 13.78
N ASP A 72 0.24 -2.45 14.03
CA ASP A 72 0.94 -2.45 15.31
C ASP A 72 1.52 -1.07 15.70
N HIS A 73 1.64 -0.16 14.73
CA HIS A 73 2.21 1.18 14.88
C HIS A 73 1.19 2.32 14.66
N ILE A 74 -0.12 2.01 14.75
CA ILE A 74 -1.17 3.04 14.63
C ILE A 74 -1.09 4.07 15.76
N ASP A 75 -0.72 3.64 16.97
CA ASP A 75 -0.73 4.49 18.17
C ASP A 75 0.52 5.38 18.28
N ASP A 76 1.68 4.91 17.80
CA ASP A 76 2.96 5.64 17.85
C ASP A 76 3.30 6.34 16.52
N GLY A 77 2.62 5.99 15.43
CA GLY A 77 2.85 6.54 14.10
C GLY A 77 4.19 6.14 13.50
N LEU A 78 4.84 5.07 13.99
CA LEU A 78 6.13 4.65 13.46
C LEU A 78 5.97 4.10 12.04
N ALA A 79 6.61 4.76 11.07
CA ALA A 79 6.54 4.35 9.68
C ALA A 79 7.35 3.07 9.43
N ALA A 80 6.78 2.18 8.61
CA ALA A 80 7.32 0.85 8.33
C ALA A 80 8.71 0.88 7.67
N GLN A 81 9.12 1.96 7.01
CA GLN A 81 10.50 2.09 6.51
C GLN A 81 11.56 2.07 7.63
N PHE A 82 11.17 2.40 8.86
CA PHE A 82 12.04 2.41 10.04
C PHE A 82 11.88 1.14 10.88
N VAL A 83 10.93 0.26 10.53
CA VAL A 83 10.69 -1.01 11.21
C VAL A 83 11.54 -2.09 10.56
N ARG A 84 12.32 -2.81 11.37
CA ARG A 84 13.09 -3.96 10.90
C ARG A 84 12.18 -5.18 10.82
N GLU A 85 11.86 -5.61 9.60
CA GLU A 85 11.19 -6.88 9.33
C GLU A 85 12.18 -7.95 8.86
N ASP A 86 12.56 -8.85 9.75
CA ASP A 86 13.36 -10.01 9.36
C ASP A 86 12.53 -10.98 8.50
N ALA A 87 13.17 -11.56 7.49
CA ALA A 87 12.50 -12.54 6.65
C ALA A 87 12.21 -13.83 7.45
N ASP A 88 10.95 -14.28 7.44
CA ASP A 88 10.53 -15.53 8.08
C ASP A 88 11.32 -16.73 7.53
N CYS A 89 11.57 -16.75 6.22
CA CYS A 89 12.30 -17.80 5.54
C CYS A 89 13.13 -17.24 4.39
N ARG A 90 14.43 -17.50 4.41
CA ARG A 90 15.35 -17.06 3.36
C ARG A 90 15.83 -18.22 2.51
N LEU A 91 15.74 -18.04 1.19
CA LEU A 91 16.27 -18.94 0.18
C LEU A 91 17.31 -18.21 -0.66
N PHE A 92 18.28 -18.96 -1.18
CA PHE A 92 19.21 -18.46 -2.17
C PHE A 92 18.86 -19.03 -3.54
N TYR A 93 18.97 -18.20 -4.57
CA TYR A 93 18.86 -18.67 -5.95
C TYR A 93 19.97 -19.67 -6.24
N THR A 94 19.59 -20.80 -6.84
CA THR A 94 20.53 -21.73 -7.45
C THR A 94 20.66 -21.43 -8.95
N LYS A 95 21.67 -22.01 -9.61
CA LYS A 95 21.86 -21.85 -11.06
C LYS A 95 20.59 -22.24 -11.85
N ASP A 96 19.95 -23.35 -11.49
CA ASP A 96 18.76 -23.84 -12.18
C ASP A 96 17.53 -22.95 -11.96
N MET A 97 17.46 -22.24 -10.83
CA MET A 97 16.42 -21.24 -10.56
C MET A 97 16.60 -19.95 -11.36
N ILE A 98 17.84 -19.61 -11.72
CA ILE A 98 18.12 -18.42 -12.53
C ILE A 98 17.71 -18.66 -13.98
N VAL A 99 17.93 -19.88 -14.48
CA VAL A 99 17.61 -20.26 -15.86
C VAL A 99 16.13 -20.59 -16.01
N ASP A 100 15.49 -21.14 -14.96
CA ASP A 100 14.09 -21.56 -14.99
C ASP A 100 13.35 -21.10 -13.73
N VAL A 101 12.42 -20.16 -13.93
CA VAL A 101 11.59 -19.57 -12.87
C VAL A 101 10.65 -20.59 -12.22
N GLU A 102 10.28 -21.68 -12.90
CA GLU A 102 9.47 -22.73 -12.27
C GLU A 102 10.20 -23.35 -11.08
N ASN A 103 11.52 -23.47 -11.14
CA ASN A 103 12.31 -24.04 -10.04
C ASN A 103 12.33 -23.12 -8.82
N VAL A 104 12.16 -21.80 -9.01
CA VAL A 104 11.94 -20.85 -7.90
C VAL A 104 10.63 -21.19 -7.19
N TRP A 105 9.56 -21.37 -7.95
CA TRP A 105 8.24 -21.70 -7.41
C TRP A 105 8.19 -23.08 -6.76
N LYS A 106 8.80 -24.10 -7.38
CA LYS A 106 8.95 -25.44 -6.79
C LYS A 106 9.64 -25.35 -5.42
N LYS A 107 10.70 -24.54 -5.30
CA LYS A 107 11.38 -24.37 -4.01
C LYS A 107 10.56 -23.59 -2.99
N ALA A 108 9.84 -22.56 -3.42
CA ALA A 108 8.92 -21.84 -2.54
C ALA A 108 7.82 -22.76 -2.00
N VAL A 109 7.30 -23.65 -2.85
CA VAL A 109 6.28 -24.64 -2.47
C VAL A 109 6.84 -25.66 -1.47
N ASP A 110 7.98 -26.26 -1.79
CA ASP A 110 8.68 -27.22 -0.94
C ASP A 110 8.85 -26.69 0.50
N VAL A 111 9.35 -25.46 0.61
CA VAL A 111 9.68 -24.86 1.90
C VAL A 111 8.44 -24.38 2.67
N THR A 112 7.37 -24.03 1.97
CA THR A 112 6.14 -23.53 2.62
C THR A 112 5.21 -24.66 3.05
N TRP A 113 5.09 -25.73 2.25
CA TRP A 113 4.07 -26.77 2.45
C TRP A 113 4.62 -28.18 2.60
N GLU A 114 5.77 -28.50 1.99
CA GLU A 114 6.30 -29.88 1.97
C GLU A 114 7.36 -30.12 3.06
N GLY A 115 7.61 -29.11 3.90
CA GLY A 115 8.56 -29.21 5.01
C GLY A 115 10.02 -28.99 4.60
N GLY A 116 10.25 -28.39 3.43
CA GLY A 116 11.55 -27.94 2.98
C GLY A 116 12.22 -26.98 3.94
N LYS A 117 13.55 -26.93 3.92
CA LYS A 117 14.35 -26.08 4.83
C LYS A 117 14.67 -24.72 4.21
N CYS A 118 14.57 -23.68 5.03
CA CYS A 118 15.12 -22.36 4.75
C CYS A 118 16.63 -22.37 5.03
N VAL A 119 17.39 -21.52 4.33
CA VAL A 119 18.81 -21.31 4.63
C VAL A 119 18.97 -20.56 5.96
N ASN A 120 18.04 -19.64 6.22
CA ASN A 120 17.91 -18.94 7.50
C ASN A 120 16.43 -18.67 7.78
N GLY A 121 16.05 -18.69 9.05
CA GLY A 121 14.66 -18.65 9.47
C GLY A 121 13.96 -20.00 9.30
N GLY A 122 12.64 -19.98 9.34
CA GLY A 122 11.79 -21.15 9.21
C GLY A 122 10.33 -20.74 9.20
N LEU A 123 9.54 -21.37 8.35
CA LEU A 123 8.10 -21.24 8.40
C LEU A 123 7.56 -22.23 9.43
N SER A 124 6.84 -21.74 10.43
CA SER A 124 6.08 -22.62 11.32
C SER A 124 5.10 -23.43 10.48
N LYS A 125 5.07 -24.77 10.66
CA LYS A 125 4.04 -25.60 10.03
C LYS A 125 2.68 -25.01 10.40
N ARG A 126 1.92 -24.55 9.41
CA ARG A 126 0.51 -24.23 9.62
C ARG A 126 -0.18 -25.56 9.89
N ASP A 127 -0.39 -25.87 11.15
CA ASP A 127 -1.25 -26.95 11.58
C ASP A 127 -2.68 -26.64 11.13
N ALA A 128 -3.02 -27.02 9.90
CA ALA A 128 -4.39 -26.95 9.36
C ALA A 128 -5.39 -27.76 10.22
N SER A 129 -4.90 -28.50 11.22
CA SER A 129 -5.65 -29.24 12.23
C SER A 129 -6.18 -28.36 13.37
N ASN A 130 -5.51 -27.26 13.73
CA ASN A 130 -5.95 -26.42 14.86
C ASN A 130 -7.15 -25.53 14.50
N ASP A 131 -7.23 -25.03 13.27
CA ASP A 131 -8.37 -24.24 12.79
C ASP A 131 -9.66 -25.09 12.73
N LYS A 132 -9.54 -26.40 12.41
CA LYS A 132 -10.68 -27.33 12.47
C LYS A 132 -11.13 -27.64 13.90
N ARG A 133 -10.20 -27.71 14.88
CA ARG A 133 -10.54 -28.03 16.28
C ARG A 133 -11.18 -26.84 17.01
N GLU A 134 -10.76 -25.62 16.70
CA GLU A 134 -11.42 -24.41 17.21
C GLU A 134 -12.81 -24.21 16.62
N ARG A 135 -12.97 -24.37 15.30
CA ARG A 135 -14.29 -24.32 14.64
C ARG A 135 -15.27 -25.37 15.14
N ARG A 136 -14.78 -26.56 15.51
CA ARG A 136 -15.62 -27.65 16.05
C ARG A 136 -16.00 -27.44 17.52
N LYS A 137 -15.15 -26.77 18.30
CA LYS A 137 -15.48 -26.38 19.68
C LYS A 137 -16.50 -25.24 19.73
N THR A 138 -16.37 -24.23 18.86
CA THR A 138 -17.33 -23.11 18.75
C THR A 138 -18.67 -23.53 18.14
N ALA A 139 -18.71 -24.57 17.30
CA ALA A 139 -19.98 -25.09 16.76
C ALA A 139 -20.80 -25.94 17.76
N SER A 140 -20.19 -26.48 18.82
CA SER A 140 -20.89 -27.38 19.78
C SER A 140 -21.40 -26.70 21.06
N ALA A 141 -20.90 -25.51 21.38
CA ALA A 141 -21.50 -24.68 22.42
C ALA A 141 -22.64 -23.90 21.76
N GLY A 142 -23.88 -24.41 21.90
CA GLY A 142 -25.08 -23.91 21.24
C GLY A 142 -25.09 -22.38 21.08
N ALA A 143 -24.79 -21.94 19.86
CA ALA A 143 -24.90 -20.54 19.49
C ALA A 143 -26.38 -20.17 19.61
N LYS A 144 -26.72 -19.43 20.67
CA LYS A 144 -27.94 -18.64 20.66
C LYS A 144 -27.88 -17.80 19.37
N PRO A 145 -28.95 -17.76 18.56
CA PRO A 145 -28.94 -16.97 17.33
C PRO A 145 -28.44 -15.58 17.70
N SER A 146 -27.41 -15.11 17.00
CA SER A 146 -26.88 -13.78 17.19
C SER A 146 -28.05 -12.83 17.07
N VAL A 147 -28.42 -12.20 18.19
CA VAL A 147 -29.31 -11.05 18.16
C VAL A 147 -28.60 -10.10 17.23
N GLY A 148 -29.13 -9.92 16.02
CA GLY A 148 -28.54 -9.04 15.04
C GLY A 148 -28.26 -7.73 15.76
N LEU A 149 -26.98 -7.34 15.84
CA LEU A 149 -26.64 -6.03 16.37
C LEU A 149 -27.39 -5.05 15.47
N LYS A 150 -28.50 -4.51 15.97
CA LYS A 150 -29.14 -3.36 15.37
C LYS A 150 -28.12 -2.25 15.55
N THR A 151 -27.32 -2.02 14.50
CA THR A 151 -26.57 -0.79 14.37
C THR A 151 -27.55 0.34 14.64
N LYS A 152 -27.28 1.15 15.67
CA LYS A 152 -28.08 2.36 15.89
C LYS A 152 -28.03 3.14 14.58
N ARG A 153 -29.21 3.44 14.01
CA ARG A 153 -29.28 4.41 12.92
C ARG A 153 -28.72 5.71 13.50
N VAL A 154 -27.52 6.07 13.07
CA VAL A 154 -26.99 7.40 13.30
C VAL A 154 -27.86 8.30 12.42
N ASN A 155 -28.69 9.12 13.05
CA ASN A 155 -29.26 10.26 12.36
C ASN A 155 -28.08 11.20 12.13
N VAL A 156 -27.58 11.22 10.90
CA VAL A 156 -26.62 12.23 10.46
C VAL A 156 -27.41 13.53 10.47
N GLU A 157 -27.23 14.35 11.50
CA GLU A 157 -27.53 15.76 11.35
C GLU A 157 -26.61 16.25 10.25
N GLU A 158 -27.19 16.57 9.09
CA GLU A 158 -26.49 17.34 8.07
C GLU A 158 -26.18 18.69 8.70
N GLU A 159 -24.99 18.80 9.29
CA GLU A 159 -24.43 20.08 9.62
C GLU A 159 -24.46 20.89 8.32
N THR A 160 -25.16 22.02 8.33
CA THR A 160 -25.18 22.95 7.20
C THR A 160 -23.81 23.62 7.13
N VAL A 161 -22.78 22.84 6.77
CA VAL A 161 -21.46 23.34 6.48
C VAL A 161 -21.66 24.32 5.34
N GLU A 162 -21.30 25.58 5.57
CA GLU A 162 -21.38 26.60 4.54
C GLU A 162 -20.47 26.16 3.38
N LYS A 163 -21.10 25.66 2.31
CA LYS A 163 -20.41 25.07 1.16
C LYS A 163 -19.67 26.18 0.42
N ASN A 164 -18.44 26.43 0.84
CA ASN A 164 -17.57 27.42 0.26
C ASN A 164 -17.27 27.09 -1.22
N ALA A 165 -16.67 28.05 -1.92
CA ALA A 165 -16.37 27.91 -3.33
C ALA A 165 -15.56 26.63 -3.63
N ALA A 166 -14.60 26.28 -2.76
CA ALA A 166 -13.77 25.09 -2.89
C ALA A 166 -14.58 23.79 -2.85
N TRP A 167 -15.54 23.68 -1.92
CA TRP A 167 -16.41 22.49 -1.80
C TRP A 167 -17.26 22.27 -3.06
N ARG A 168 -17.83 23.34 -3.63
CA ARG A 168 -18.67 23.26 -4.84
C ARG A 168 -17.89 22.87 -6.10
N ILE A 169 -16.60 23.17 -6.17
CA ILE A 169 -15.76 22.80 -7.32
C ILE A 169 -15.55 21.28 -7.38
N VAL A 170 -15.38 20.64 -6.23
CA VAL A 170 -15.10 19.20 -6.13
C VAL A 170 -16.38 18.37 -6.24
N HIS A 171 -17.46 18.81 -5.58
CA HIS A 171 -18.69 18.01 -5.43
C HIS A 171 -19.90 18.55 -6.20
N GLY A 172 -19.80 19.73 -6.82
CA GLY A 172 -20.91 20.37 -7.53
C GLY A 172 -21.10 19.93 -8.98
N ARG A 173 -20.21 19.09 -9.53
CA ARG A 173 -20.37 18.55 -10.89
C ARG A 173 -21.13 17.23 -10.82
N LYS A 174 -22.18 17.07 -11.63
CA LYS A 174 -22.84 15.78 -11.80
C LYS A 174 -21.81 14.79 -12.32
N ALA A 175 -21.75 13.61 -11.71
CA ALA A 175 -20.70 12.64 -11.97
C ALA A 175 -20.71 12.11 -13.42
N PHE A 176 -21.83 12.19 -14.15
CA PHE A 176 -21.94 11.78 -15.55
C PHE A 176 -23.09 12.56 -16.25
N GLU A 177 -22.91 12.88 -17.54
CA GLU A 177 -23.99 13.08 -18.51
C GLU A 177 -24.21 11.79 -19.31
#